data_AF-A0AA37GMX6-F1
#
_entry.id   AF-A0AA37GMX6-F1
#
_cell.length_a   1.000
_cell.length_b   1.000
_cell.length_c   1.000
_cell.angle_alpha   90.00
_cell.angle_beta   90.00
_cell.angle_gamma   90.00
#
_symmetry.space_group_name_H-M   'P 1'
#
loop_
_entity.id
_entity.type
_entity.pdbx_description
1 polymer ?
#
loop_
_entity_poly.entity_id
_entity_poly.type
_entity_poly.pdbx_seq_one_letter_code
_entity_poly.pdbx_strand_id
1 'polypeptide(L)'
;MRLGNGSLALIALAFGFPGTLACESCEHPERDVVLTRNVRRSQPDAQAAVDKPRGPLSWGQLNFLHTTGHIREQNYGADWGDFVSFVKHMRQKAHDLDVDFDATGVSSYANGAGVNGQLSNPIFENIDYDVLAIGNHELYVSTIAYETFNQFAKVYGDRYLTSNVQIRNPSTGMLEYIGKQYRYFTTPKGLRIMAFGVLFDFTGNSNASVVTKAATMVTQPWFLSAVNYTEPIDLFLVIGHNPVRQTQSSSTLKTVFDAIRAIRPDTPVQFFGGHTHIRDFAVYDDKSTALESGRYCETVGWLSLTGVKSNNYKGTLHPKGVPHPSQKAISVATKTASSSLASATGNSSITYFRRYLDWNTLTFEYHAVGSQGKAFNTSKGVSVSQNITATRKNLNLTSLYGCAPQTWCINCAPFMSNASVFSLTTAALAATIITEERASTPRIIIANTGHIRFDLAQGPFDYDSSFIVSPFTDGFQYIPDVPWAFARQVTDGLESGNFPSKKKRFLTAGSFGFSQLYRPACDKRPLLEAFVRRGRIVRRQTVTPGYTTSDDFGTDGDDTIHSEIPIYDYPDFFQANGSFPIDGRLSDEAKVDLIFLDYVAGSVISVLRSLGANYTSADVSYYLPSVSGSIS
;
A
#
# COMPACT_ATOMS: atom_id res chain seq x y z
N MET A 1 -10.74 68.28 -51.15
CA MET A 1 -12.09 68.11 -50.57
C MET A 1 -11.89 67.35 -49.25
N ARG A 2 -11.93 67.96 -48.05
CA ARG A 2 -13.12 68.38 -47.26
C ARG A 2 -14.20 67.28 -47.28
N LEU A 3 -14.72 66.69 -46.21
CA LEU A 3 -14.76 66.84 -44.73
C LEU A 3 -15.11 65.42 -44.18
N GLY A 4 -15.02 65.00 -42.91
CA GLY A 4 -14.82 65.58 -41.58
C GLY A 4 -15.23 64.49 -40.56
N ASN A 5 -14.49 64.28 -39.48
CA ASN A 5 -14.87 64.54 -38.06
C ASN A 5 -14.85 63.24 -37.24
N GLY A 6 -14.20 63.26 -36.07
CA GLY A 6 -14.33 62.18 -35.09
C GLY A 6 -13.24 62.18 -34.01
N SER A 7 -13.53 62.84 -32.89
CA SER A 7 -12.70 63.15 -31.73
C SER A 7 -12.00 61.97 -31.02
N LEU A 8 -10.88 62.32 -30.38
CA LEU A 8 -10.16 61.59 -29.33
C LEU A 8 -11.06 61.02 -28.21
N ALA A 9 -10.80 59.78 -27.84
CA ALA A 9 -10.86 59.31 -26.45
C ALA A 9 -9.92 58.11 -26.27
N LEU A 10 -8.77 58.33 -25.62
CA LEU A 10 -7.97 57.26 -25.04
C LEU A 10 -8.78 56.60 -23.93
N ILE A 11 -9.16 55.34 -24.11
CA ILE A 11 -9.61 54.48 -23.02
C ILE A 11 -8.41 53.62 -22.61
N ALA A 12 -7.87 53.94 -21.43
CA ALA A 12 -6.94 53.09 -20.72
C ALA A 12 -7.67 51.80 -20.30
N LEU A 13 -7.42 50.70 -21.02
CA LEU A 13 -7.74 49.37 -20.54
C LEU A 13 -6.58 48.90 -19.66
N ALA A 14 -6.81 49.02 -18.35
CA ALA A 14 -5.97 48.41 -17.33
C ALA A 14 -6.00 46.88 -17.54
N PHE A 15 -4.96 46.35 -18.19
CA PHE A 15 -4.60 44.95 -18.06
C PHE A 15 -4.13 44.73 -16.63
N GLY A 16 -5.04 44.28 -15.77
CA GLY A 16 -4.67 43.60 -14.54
C GLY A 16 -3.98 42.30 -14.91
N PHE A 17 -2.66 42.34 -15.08
CA PHE A 17 -1.84 41.14 -15.00
C PHE A 17 -2.09 40.54 -13.61
N PRO A 18 -2.62 39.30 -13.47
CA PRO A 18 -2.36 38.57 -12.25
C PRO A 18 -0.85 38.43 -12.19
N GLY A 19 -0.23 39.05 -11.19
CA GLY A 19 1.20 38.93 -10.96
C GLY A 19 1.55 37.45 -11.05
N THR A 20 2.37 37.11 -12.03
CA THR A 20 3.13 35.87 -12.01
C THR A 20 3.94 35.94 -10.73
N LEU A 21 3.45 35.29 -9.68
CA LEU A 21 4.30 34.82 -8.60
C LEU A 21 5.30 33.91 -9.30
N ALA A 22 6.46 34.47 -9.61
CA ALA A 22 7.61 33.71 -10.07
C ALA A 22 7.76 32.58 -9.05
N CYS A 23 7.59 31.33 -9.52
CA CYS A 23 7.84 30.16 -8.69
C CYS A 23 9.21 30.34 -8.02
N GLU A 24 9.25 30.18 -6.69
CA GLU A 24 10.52 29.83 -6.04
C GLU A 24 11.12 28.66 -6.84
N SER A 25 12.41 28.78 -7.16
CA SER A 25 13.16 27.78 -7.92
C SER A 25 12.82 26.36 -7.47
N CYS A 26 12.40 25.52 -8.42
CA CYS A 26 12.17 24.09 -8.24
C CYS A 26 13.47 23.31 -7.97
N GLU A 27 14.59 23.86 -8.42
CA GLU A 27 15.90 23.42 -7.96
C GLU A 27 16.05 23.93 -6.53
N HIS A 28 16.28 23.02 -5.59
CA HIS A 28 16.72 23.38 -4.25
C HIS A 28 17.80 24.46 -4.39
N PRO A 29 17.60 25.71 -3.94
CA PRO A 29 18.76 26.53 -3.69
C PRO A 29 19.55 25.73 -2.67
N GLU A 30 20.81 25.46 -2.99
CA GLU A 30 21.83 25.09 -2.01
C GLU A 30 21.85 26.17 -0.93
N ARG A 31 20.88 26.13 -0.01
CA ARG A 31 21.01 26.77 1.27
C ARG A 31 21.80 25.78 2.09
N ASP A 32 23.11 25.96 1.99
CA ASP A 32 24.10 25.81 3.06
C ASP A 32 23.60 26.48 4.35
N VAL A 33 22.49 26.00 4.91
CA VAL A 33 22.34 26.03 6.35
C VAL A 33 23.06 24.77 6.82
N VAL A 34 24.38 24.94 6.96
CA VAL A 34 25.19 24.11 7.83
C VAL A 34 24.63 24.26 9.25
N LEU A 35 23.54 23.53 9.54
CA LEU A 35 23.30 23.06 10.88
C LEU A 35 24.26 21.89 11.08
N THR A 36 25.51 22.23 11.39
CA THR A 36 26.49 21.33 12.01
C THR A 36 25.93 20.85 13.34
N ARG A 37 25.02 19.87 13.29
CA ARG A 37 24.76 18.83 14.29
C ARG A 37 23.68 17.88 13.77
N ASN A 38 24.14 16.71 13.32
CA ASN A 38 23.38 15.46 13.17
C ASN A 38 22.33 15.38 12.05
N VAL A 39 22.67 15.75 10.80
CA VAL A 39 21.92 15.18 9.66
C VAL A 39 22.43 13.76 9.42
N ARG A 40 21.71 12.78 9.95
CA ARG A 40 21.96 11.35 9.75
C ARG A 40 21.21 10.91 8.51
N ARG A 41 21.94 10.26 7.59
CA ARG A 41 21.57 9.93 6.21
C ARG A 41 20.13 9.41 6.07
N SER A 42 19.37 10.03 5.18
CA SER A 42 18.14 9.53 4.51
C SER A 42 18.44 9.37 3.02
N GLN A 43 17.48 8.94 2.18
CA GLN A 43 17.62 9.19 0.74
C GLN A 43 17.92 10.69 0.53
N PRO A 44 18.87 11.06 -0.35
CA PRO A 44 19.29 12.46 -0.48
C PRO A 44 18.16 13.44 -0.78
N ASP A 45 17.10 12.97 -1.44
CA ASP A 45 15.88 13.67 -1.83
C ASP A 45 14.71 13.49 -0.84
N ALA A 46 14.86 12.70 0.21
CA ALA A 46 13.81 12.48 1.20
C ALA A 46 13.84 13.51 2.35
N GLN A 47 12.65 13.90 2.81
CA GLN A 47 12.51 14.80 3.95
C GLN A 47 12.81 14.08 5.27
N ALA A 48 13.43 14.80 6.22
CA ALA A 48 13.72 14.27 7.54
C ALA A 48 12.46 14.13 8.41
N ALA A 49 12.37 13.04 9.17
CA ALA A 49 11.37 12.87 10.22
C ALA A 49 11.61 13.86 11.38
N VAL A 50 10.54 14.29 12.06
CA VAL A 50 10.62 15.28 13.16
C VAL A 50 10.04 14.79 14.48
N ASP A 51 9.14 13.80 14.43
CA ASP A 51 8.52 13.23 15.62
C ASP A 51 9.29 11.99 16.08
N LYS A 52 9.38 11.83 17.40
CA LYS A 52 10.14 10.75 18.04
C LYS A 52 9.22 9.58 18.40
N PRO A 53 9.76 8.35 18.38
CA PRO A 53 9.11 7.18 18.99
C PRO A 53 8.62 7.44 20.41
N ARG A 54 7.43 6.95 20.73
CA ARG A 54 6.75 7.12 22.01
C ARG A 54 7.34 6.27 23.14
N GLY A 55 8.09 5.22 22.82
CA GLY A 55 8.71 4.36 23.83
C GLY A 55 9.30 3.06 23.27
N PRO A 56 10.02 2.31 24.12
CA PRO A 56 10.68 1.07 23.71
C PRO A 56 9.70 0.00 23.24
N LEU A 57 10.18 -0.90 22.38
CA LEU A 57 9.50 -2.15 22.04
C LEU A 57 9.56 -3.12 23.21
N SER A 58 8.47 -3.84 23.43
CA SER A 58 8.51 -5.04 24.27
C SER A 58 9.21 -6.16 23.51
N TRP A 59 10.02 -6.94 24.21
CA TRP A 59 10.71 -8.11 23.70
C TRP A 59 10.23 -9.34 24.44
N GLY A 60 9.87 -10.37 23.68
CA GLY A 60 9.35 -11.63 24.18
C GLY A 60 10.24 -12.80 23.81
N GLN A 61 9.74 -14.00 24.13
CA GLN A 61 10.29 -15.28 23.73
C GLN A 61 10.52 -15.36 22.21
N LEU A 62 9.54 -14.90 21.43
CA LEU A 62 9.56 -14.86 19.98
C LEU A 62 9.17 -13.46 19.50
N ASN A 63 9.96 -12.93 18.57
CA ASN A 63 9.81 -11.56 18.06
C ASN A 63 9.77 -11.58 16.54
N PHE A 64 8.94 -10.73 15.96
CA PHE A 64 8.75 -10.64 14.52
C PHE A 64 8.90 -9.20 14.05
N LEU A 65 9.55 -9.08 12.89
CA LEU A 65 9.54 -7.88 12.09
C LEU A 65 8.81 -8.17 10.77
N HIS A 66 7.84 -7.35 10.40
CA HIS A 66 6.97 -7.61 9.25
C HIS A 66 6.86 -6.40 8.31
N THR A 67 6.87 -6.63 7.00
CA THR A 67 6.80 -5.58 5.96
C THR A 67 5.78 -5.90 4.86
N THR A 68 5.14 -4.85 4.33
CA THR A 68 4.30 -4.89 3.12
C THR A 68 4.40 -3.55 2.34
N GLY A 69 4.82 -3.58 1.05
CA GLY A 69 4.79 -2.45 0.09
C GLY A 69 6.08 -1.61 -0.11
N HIS A 70 6.03 -0.54 -0.96
CA HIS A 70 7.10 0.43 -1.39
C HIS A 70 6.86 1.98 -1.29
N ILE A 71 7.90 2.80 -1.03
CA ILE A 71 8.01 4.22 -0.56
C ILE A 71 7.43 5.36 -1.43
N ARG A 72 6.78 6.40 -0.81
CA ARG A 72 7.12 7.87 -0.87
C ARG A 72 6.14 8.80 -0.12
N GLU A 73 6.39 9.16 1.15
CA GLU A 73 5.63 10.23 1.84
C GLU A 73 6.52 10.99 2.85
N GLN A 74 6.08 12.18 3.27
CA GLN A 74 6.72 12.92 4.35
C GLN A 74 6.70 12.07 5.64
N ASN A 75 7.83 12.01 6.36
CA ASN A 75 8.07 11.18 7.55
C ASN A 75 8.46 9.69 7.32
N TYR A 76 8.60 9.25 6.06
CA TYR A 76 9.05 7.88 5.70
C TYR A 76 10.36 7.85 4.88
N GLY A 77 11.32 8.71 5.25
CA GLY A 77 12.50 9.00 4.42
C GLY A 77 13.67 8.00 4.46
N ALA A 78 13.55 6.86 5.17
CA ALA A 78 14.60 5.85 5.20
C ALA A 78 14.58 4.99 3.92
N ASP A 79 15.76 4.60 3.41
CA ASP A 79 15.83 3.63 2.31
C ASP A 79 15.96 2.17 2.77
N TRP A 80 16.00 1.27 1.80
CA TRP A 80 16.20 -0.16 2.06
C TRP A 80 17.56 -0.48 2.69
N GLY A 81 18.60 0.32 2.44
CA GLY A 81 19.91 0.17 3.10
C GLY A 81 19.91 0.59 4.56
N ASP A 82 19.12 1.61 4.92
CA ASP A 82 18.83 1.95 6.31
C ASP A 82 18.08 0.80 6.99
N PHE A 83 17.09 0.23 6.31
CA PHE A 83 16.36 -0.95 6.80
C PHE A 83 17.27 -2.18 6.94
N VAL A 84 18.21 -2.42 6.02
CA VAL A 84 19.24 -3.47 6.13
C VAL A 84 20.09 -3.26 7.39
N SER A 85 20.47 -2.03 7.69
CA SER A 85 21.20 -1.72 8.94
C SER A 85 20.32 -1.96 10.17
N PHE A 86 19.06 -1.52 10.12
CA PHE A 86 18.08 -1.73 11.18
C PHE A 86 17.89 -3.22 11.50
N VAL A 87 17.58 -4.05 10.50
CA VAL A 87 17.36 -5.50 10.68
C VAL A 87 18.60 -6.18 11.26
N LYS A 88 19.81 -5.79 10.82
CA LYS A 88 21.06 -6.33 11.39
C LYS A 88 21.17 -6.05 12.89
N HIS A 89 20.90 -4.82 13.31
CA HIS A 89 20.93 -4.46 14.74
C HIS A 89 19.83 -5.14 15.55
N MET A 90 18.63 -5.26 14.99
CA MET A 90 17.51 -5.95 15.66
C MET A 90 17.80 -7.43 15.87
N ARG A 91 18.40 -8.12 14.87
CA ARG A 91 18.89 -9.50 15.01
C ARG A 91 19.99 -9.61 16.07
N GLN A 92 20.96 -8.69 16.08
CA GLN A 92 22.01 -8.69 17.10
C GLN A 92 21.42 -8.48 18.50
N LYS A 93 20.48 -7.56 18.65
CA LYS A 93 19.79 -7.30 19.91
C LYS A 93 19.00 -8.52 20.39
N ALA A 94 18.33 -9.24 19.48
CA ALA A 94 17.67 -10.50 19.82
C ALA A 94 18.66 -11.56 20.35
N HIS A 95 19.82 -11.68 19.69
CA HIS A 95 20.90 -12.55 20.14
C HIS A 95 21.41 -12.17 21.53
N ASP A 96 21.65 -10.88 21.78
CA ASP A 96 22.14 -10.37 23.06
C ASP A 96 21.12 -10.51 24.20
N LEU A 97 19.83 -10.47 23.86
CA LEU A 97 18.71 -10.73 24.77
C LEU A 97 18.40 -12.22 24.94
N ASP A 98 19.08 -13.09 24.20
CA ASP A 98 18.89 -14.55 24.19
C ASP A 98 17.45 -14.97 23.83
N VAL A 99 16.86 -14.35 22.81
CA VAL A 99 15.49 -14.62 22.33
C VAL A 99 15.47 -14.93 20.83
N ASP A 100 14.37 -15.51 20.33
CA ASP A 100 14.18 -15.71 18.89
C ASP A 100 13.70 -14.42 18.20
N PHE A 101 14.14 -14.24 16.95
CA PHE A 101 13.72 -13.14 16.08
C PHE A 101 13.61 -13.61 14.64
N ASP A 102 12.43 -13.45 14.07
CA ASP A 102 12.11 -13.81 12.68
C ASP A 102 11.70 -12.55 11.89
N ALA A 103 12.37 -12.30 10.77
CA ALA A 103 11.92 -11.32 9.78
C ALA A 103 10.95 -12.01 8.81
N THR A 104 9.71 -11.55 8.76
CA THR A 104 8.67 -12.05 7.87
C THR A 104 8.22 -10.96 6.90
N GLY A 105 7.59 -11.34 5.81
CA GLY A 105 7.04 -10.36 4.88
C GLY A 105 6.09 -10.96 3.87
N VAL A 106 5.40 -10.06 3.18
CA VAL A 106 4.66 -10.36 1.97
C VAL A 106 5.29 -9.57 0.84
N SER A 107 5.77 -10.26 -0.20
CA SER A 107 6.25 -9.57 -1.39
C SER A 107 5.09 -8.89 -2.10
N SER A 108 5.34 -7.69 -2.60
CA SER A 108 4.40 -7.00 -3.48
C SER A 108 5.23 -6.25 -4.50
N TYR A 109 5.21 -6.72 -5.74
CA TYR A 109 5.81 -6.01 -6.88
C TYR A 109 5.14 -4.65 -7.08
N ALA A 110 5.95 -3.60 -7.21
CA ALA A 110 5.51 -2.34 -7.75
C ALA A 110 5.41 -2.46 -9.28
N ASN A 111 4.22 -2.20 -9.84
CA ASN A 111 4.06 -2.10 -11.29
C ASN A 111 4.56 -0.71 -11.72
N GLY A 112 5.45 -0.65 -12.70
CA GLY A 112 5.90 0.58 -13.37
C GLY A 112 6.73 0.18 -14.58
N ALA A 113 6.37 0.64 -15.78
CA ALA A 113 6.86 0.02 -17.01
C ALA A 113 8.37 0.20 -17.26
N GLY A 114 8.99 -0.87 -17.75
CA GLY A 114 10.31 -0.88 -18.39
C GLY A 114 11.24 -1.97 -17.85
N VAL A 115 11.28 -2.13 -16.53
CA VAL A 115 12.17 -3.10 -15.85
C VAL A 115 11.49 -3.59 -14.56
N ASN A 116 10.45 -4.41 -14.70
CA ASN A 116 9.73 -4.96 -13.54
C ASN A 116 10.69 -5.86 -12.74
N GLY A 117 10.95 -5.54 -11.47
CA GLY A 117 11.72 -6.41 -10.56
C GLY A 117 13.23 -6.47 -10.81
N GLN A 118 13.71 -6.48 -12.05
CA GLN A 118 15.10 -6.86 -12.34
C GLN A 118 16.15 -5.99 -11.65
N LEU A 119 15.85 -4.70 -11.42
CA LEU A 119 16.75 -3.78 -10.71
C LEU A 119 16.38 -3.60 -9.22
N SER A 120 15.10 -3.75 -8.87
CA SER A 120 14.62 -3.60 -7.49
C SER A 120 14.80 -4.88 -6.65
N ASN A 121 14.68 -6.06 -7.24
CA ASN A 121 14.81 -7.35 -6.56
C ASN A 121 16.22 -7.54 -5.97
N PRO A 122 17.33 -7.28 -6.69
CA PRO A 122 18.66 -7.37 -6.09
C PRO A 122 18.87 -6.43 -4.90
N ILE A 123 18.12 -5.31 -4.85
CA ILE A 123 18.11 -4.40 -3.69
C ILE A 123 17.30 -5.05 -2.56
N PHE A 124 16.07 -5.49 -2.84
CA PHE A 124 15.17 -6.15 -1.87
C PHE A 124 15.82 -7.37 -1.19
N GLU A 125 16.50 -8.19 -1.98
CA GLU A 125 17.20 -9.43 -1.60
C GLU A 125 18.33 -9.23 -0.59
N ASN A 126 18.67 -7.98 -0.22
CA ASN A 126 19.62 -7.69 0.85
C ASN A 126 19.08 -7.97 2.26
N ILE A 127 17.77 -8.19 2.41
CA ILE A 127 17.15 -8.67 3.65
C ILE A 127 17.01 -10.18 3.60
N ASP A 128 17.56 -10.82 4.63
CA ASP A 128 17.47 -12.24 4.84
C ASP A 128 16.15 -12.57 5.55
N TYR A 129 15.03 -12.62 4.81
CA TYR A 129 13.73 -12.98 5.37
C TYR A 129 13.69 -14.44 5.79
N ASP A 130 13.15 -14.73 6.97
CA ASP A 130 12.99 -16.10 7.48
C ASP A 130 11.82 -16.80 6.80
N VAL A 131 10.73 -16.07 6.50
CA VAL A 131 9.58 -16.53 5.72
C VAL A 131 9.02 -15.37 4.89
N LEU A 132 8.83 -15.58 3.59
CA LEU A 132 8.28 -14.60 2.65
C LEU A 132 7.17 -15.23 1.81
N ALA A 133 6.04 -14.55 1.60
CA ALA A 133 4.94 -15.03 0.76
C ALA A 133 4.72 -14.15 -0.47
N ILE A 134 4.16 -14.76 -1.52
CA ILE A 134 3.83 -14.09 -2.79
C ILE A 134 2.60 -13.16 -2.67
N GLY A 135 2.59 -12.07 -3.45
CA GLY A 135 1.44 -11.20 -3.66
C GLY A 135 0.67 -11.46 -4.96
N ASN A 136 -0.43 -10.75 -5.17
CA ASN A 136 -1.17 -10.79 -6.44
C ASN A 136 -0.47 -10.00 -7.56
N HIS A 137 0.38 -9.04 -7.20
CA HIS A 137 1.07 -8.19 -8.17
C HIS A 137 2.08 -8.95 -9.03
N GLU A 138 2.67 -10.01 -8.47
CA GLU A 138 3.55 -10.97 -9.14
C GLU A 138 2.83 -11.82 -10.20
N LEU A 139 1.49 -11.83 -10.20
CA LEU A 139 0.69 -12.80 -10.94
C LEU A 139 -0.13 -12.20 -12.10
N TYR A 140 -0.28 -10.87 -12.18
CA TYR A 140 -1.05 -10.23 -13.26
C TYR A 140 -0.44 -10.46 -14.65
N VAL A 141 0.90 -10.47 -14.74
CA VAL A 141 1.63 -10.53 -16.02
C VAL A 141 2.48 -11.78 -16.07
N SER A 142 2.34 -12.58 -17.13
CA SER A 142 3.01 -13.88 -17.26
C SER A 142 4.53 -13.78 -17.16
N THR A 143 5.14 -12.73 -17.72
CA THR A 143 6.60 -12.52 -17.65
C THR A 143 7.07 -12.26 -16.22
N ILE A 144 6.33 -11.50 -15.42
CA ILE A 144 6.62 -11.26 -14.00
C ILE A 144 6.44 -12.55 -13.19
N ALA A 145 5.37 -13.31 -13.47
CA ALA A 145 5.14 -14.60 -12.80
C ALA A 145 6.28 -15.59 -13.06
N TYR A 146 6.77 -15.67 -14.31
CA TYR A 146 7.89 -16.54 -14.67
C TYR A 146 9.23 -16.03 -14.14
N GLU A 147 9.48 -14.73 -14.10
CA GLU A 147 10.66 -14.16 -13.44
C GLU A 147 10.65 -14.51 -11.94
N THR A 148 9.51 -14.30 -11.28
CA THR A 148 9.32 -14.64 -9.86
C THR A 148 9.63 -16.10 -9.60
N PHE A 149 9.12 -17.01 -10.45
CA PHE A 149 9.35 -18.44 -10.34
C PHE A 149 10.81 -18.86 -10.59
N ASN A 150 11.43 -18.31 -11.64
CA ASN A 150 12.75 -18.75 -12.08
C ASN A 150 13.91 -18.07 -11.33
N GLN A 151 13.68 -16.89 -10.76
CA GLN A 151 14.72 -16.05 -10.16
C GLN A 151 14.40 -15.71 -8.70
N PHE A 152 13.43 -14.81 -8.47
CA PHE A 152 13.17 -14.25 -7.14
C PHE A 152 12.89 -15.30 -6.06
N ALA A 153 11.99 -16.26 -6.34
CA ALA A 153 11.65 -17.33 -5.42
C ALA A 153 12.86 -18.24 -5.11
N LYS A 154 13.82 -18.35 -6.03
CA LYS A 154 15.03 -19.19 -5.83
C LYS A 154 16.01 -18.56 -4.84
N VAL A 155 16.04 -17.24 -4.70
CA VAL A 155 16.89 -16.54 -3.72
C VAL A 155 16.50 -16.91 -2.29
N TYR A 156 15.19 -17.00 -2.03
CA TYR A 156 14.66 -17.34 -0.72
C TYR A 156 14.50 -18.85 -0.51
N GLY A 157 14.43 -19.65 -1.57
CA GLY A 157 14.47 -21.11 -1.51
C GLY A 157 13.28 -21.69 -0.74
N ASP A 158 13.54 -22.43 0.33
CA ASP A 158 12.51 -23.03 1.19
C ASP A 158 11.73 -21.99 2.02
N ARG A 159 12.20 -20.74 2.04
CA ARG A 159 11.60 -19.62 2.78
C ARG A 159 10.53 -18.87 1.99
N TYR A 160 10.47 -19.07 0.68
CA TYR A 160 9.44 -18.49 -0.17
C TYR A 160 8.21 -19.40 -0.20
N LEU A 161 7.09 -18.98 0.40
CA LEU A 161 5.91 -19.80 0.59
C LEU A 161 4.76 -19.41 -0.34
N THR A 162 4.21 -20.41 -1.02
CA THR A 162 3.08 -20.29 -1.95
C THR A 162 2.14 -21.49 -1.80
N SER A 163 1.49 -21.62 -0.64
CA SER A 163 0.60 -22.75 -0.29
C SER A 163 -0.54 -22.98 -1.29
N ASN A 164 -1.01 -21.93 -1.94
CA ASN A 164 -2.12 -22.01 -2.88
C ASN A 164 -1.85 -21.40 -4.26
N VAL A 165 -0.59 -21.18 -4.64
CA VAL A 165 -0.24 -20.60 -5.95
C VAL A 165 0.70 -21.54 -6.69
N GLN A 166 0.24 -22.01 -7.86
CA GLN A 166 1.01 -22.82 -8.79
C GLN A 166 1.27 -22.05 -10.09
N ILE A 167 2.28 -22.47 -10.83
CA ILE A 167 2.67 -21.96 -12.14
C ILE A 167 2.84 -23.11 -13.12
N ARG A 168 2.48 -22.89 -14.39
CA ARG A 168 2.74 -23.82 -15.48
C ARG A 168 4.20 -23.72 -15.85
N ASN A 169 5.04 -24.65 -15.42
CA ASN A 169 6.46 -24.62 -15.71
C ASN A 169 6.67 -24.67 -17.24
N PRO A 170 7.30 -23.66 -17.87
CA PRO A 170 7.43 -23.60 -19.32
C PRO A 170 8.34 -24.70 -19.89
N SER A 171 9.22 -25.28 -19.08
CA SER A 171 10.12 -26.38 -19.48
C SER A 171 9.47 -27.75 -19.41
N THR A 172 8.53 -27.97 -18.48
CA THR A 172 7.90 -29.30 -18.26
C THR A 172 6.44 -29.36 -18.69
N GLY A 173 5.78 -28.21 -18.84
CA GLY A 173 4.34 -28.09 -19.06
C GLY A 173 3.47 -28.43 -17.85
N MET A 174 4.07 -28.85 -16.73
CA MET A 174 3.36 -29.28 -15.52
C MET A 174 3.09 -28.10 -14.57
N LEU A 175 2.06 -28.22 -13.74
CA LEU A 175 1.83 -27.28 -12.64
C LEU A 175 2.79 -27.57 -11.49
N GLU A 176 3.55 -26.56 -11.11
CA GLU A 176 4.49 -26.59 -9.99
C GLU A 176 4.20 -25.42 -9.04
N TYR A 177 4.52 -25.57 -7.77
CA TYR A 177 4.42 -24.44 -6.84
C TYR A 177 5.54 -23.44 -7.11
N ILE A 178 5.22 -22.14 -7.07
CA ILE A 178 6.21 -21.09 -7.33
C ILE A 178 7.32 -21.13 -6.26
N GLY A 179 6.91 -21.21 -5.00
CA GLY A 179 7.75 -21.50 -3.83
C GLY A 179 7.42 -22.85 -3.21
N LYS A 180 7.58 -22.97 -1.89
CA LYS A 180 7.17 -24.15 -1.12
C LYS A 180 5.74 -24.02 -0.62
N GLN A 181 5.05 -25.15 -0.52
CA GLN A 181 3.69 -25.18 0.03
C GLN A 181 3.66 -24.89 1.53
N TYR A 182 4.69 -25.32 2.24
CA TYR A 182 4.87 -25.09 3.67
C TYR A 182 6.37 -25.20 4.01
N ARG A 183 6.73 -24.74 5.21
CA ARG A 183 8.08 -24.92 5.78
C ARG A 183 7.96 -25.33 7.24
N TYR A 184 8.56 -26.45 7.60
CA TYR A 184 8.77 -26.82 9.00
C TYR A 184 10.21 -26.53 9.38
N PHE A 185 10.44 -25.71 10.40
CA PHE A 185 11.78 -25.33 10.82
C PHE A 185 11.85 -25.12 12.34
N THR A 186 13.08 -25.13 12.86
CA THR A 186 13.37 -24.86 14.26
C THR A 186 14.11 -23.54 14.36
N THR A 187 13.61 -22.61 15.16
CA THR A 187 14.28 -21.33 15.43
C THR A 187 15.61 -21.54 16.16
N PRO A 188 16.54 -20.56 16.15
CA PRO A 188 17.83 -20.68 16.84
C PRO A 188 17.74 -21.05 18.32
N LYS A 189 16.68 -20.63 19.02
CA LYS A 189 16.46 -20.97 20.43
C LYS A 189 15.55 -22.18 20.63
N GLY A 190 15.04 -22.82 19.58
CA GLY A 190 14.46 -24.17 19.65
C GLY A 190 12.95 -24.29 19.46
N LEU A 191 12.24 -23.22 19.09
CA LEU A 191 10.81 -23.32 18.75
C LEU A 191 10.63 -24.01 17.40
N ARG A 192 9.73 -24.98 17.33
CA ARG A 192 9.38 -25.70 16.10
C ARG A 192 8.17 -25.05 15.45
N ILE A 193 8.38 -24.44 14.29
CA ILE A 193 7.38 -23.65 13.58
C ILE A 193 6.96 -24.38 12.30
N MET A 194 5.65 -24.51 12.10
CA MET A 194 5.06 -24.93 10.82
C MET A 194 4.49 -23.69 10.11
N ALA A 195 5.07 -23.32 8.98
CA ALA A 195 4.73 -22.11 8.25
C ALA A 195 4.00 -22.37 6.92
N PHE A 196 3.02 -21.52 6.61
CA PHE A 196 2.25 -21.52 5.35
C PHE A 196 2.25 -20.12 4.72
N GLY A 197 2.12 -20.05 3.39
CA GLY A 197 2.08 -18.83 2.58
C GLY A 197 0.80 -18.75 1.74
N VAL A 198 -0.25 -18.08 2.23
CA VAL A 198 -1.60 -18.16 1.65
C VAL A 198 -2.03 -16.83 1.01
N LEU A 199 -2.07 -16.80 -0.32
CA LEU A 199 -2.69 -15.71 -1.08
C LEU A 199 -4.21 -15.72 -0.86
N PHE A 200 -4.86 -14.55 -0.83
CA PHE A 200 -6.33 -14.48 -0.87
C PHE A 200 -6.90 -15.20 -2.11
N ASP A 201 -8.22 -15.35 -2.21
CA ASP A 201 -8.90 -16.00 -3.34
C ASP A 201 -8.86 -15.12 -4.61
N PHE A 202 -7.66 -14.82 -5.08
CA PHE A 202 -7.35 -13.96 -6.20
C PHE A 202 -7.69 -14.63 -7.53
N THR A 203 -8.37 -13.88 -8.41
CA THR A 203 -8.84 -14.37 -9.72
C THR A 203 -8.30 -13.58 -10.90
N GLY A 204 -7.47 -12.57 -10.65
CA GLY A 204 -6.94 -11.68 -11.69
C GLY A 204 -5.60 -12.10 -12.28
N ASN A 205 -5.13 -13.32 -11.99
CA ASN A 205 -3.83 -13.79 -12.43
C ASN A 205 -3.83 -14.15 -13.93
N SER A 206 -2.66 -14.04 -14.56
CA SER A 206 -2.44 -14.49 -15.94
C SER A 206 -2.59 -16.00 -16.09
N ASN A 207 -2.64 -16.47 -17.35
CA ASN A 207 -2.71 -17.89 -17.68
C ASN A 207 -1.46 -18.69 -17.30
N ALA A 208 -0.37 -18.03 -16.90
CA ALA A 208 0.84 -18.66 -16.41
C ALA A 208 0.64 -19.35 -15.06
N SER A 209 -0.26 -18.84 -14.21
CA SER A 209 -0.46 -19.34 -12.86
C SER A 209 -1.87 -19.87 -12.59
N VAL A 210 -2.01 -20.60 -11.48
CA VAL A 210 -3.27 -21.09 -10.95
C VAL A 210 -3.31 -20.80 -9.45
N VAL A 211 -4.34 -20.06 -9.01
CA VAL A 211 -4.60 -19.82 -7.58
C VAL A 211 -5.69 -20.78 -7.11
N THR A 212 -5.38 -21.61 -6.13
CA THR A 212 -6.35 -22.51 -5.49
C THR A 212 -7.04 -21.75 -4.36
N LYS A 213 -8.37 -21.80 -4.30
CA LYS A 213 -9.11 -21.16 -3.20
C LYS A 213 -8.73 -21.75 -1.85
N ALA A 214 -8.65 -20.92 -0.81
CA ALA A 214 -8.25 -21.37 0.53
C ALA A 214 -9.14 -22.52 1.04
N ALA A 215 -10.46 -22.44 0.82
CA ALA A 215 -11.41 -23.50 1.17
C ALA A 215 -11.14 -24.84 0.50
N THR A 216 -10.55 -24.84 -0.71
CA THR A 216 -10.11 -26.06 -1.38
C THR A 216 -8.71 -26.47 -0.91
N MET A 217 -7.80 -25.53 -0.72
CA MET A 217 -6.44 -25.79 -0.26
C MET A 217 -6.42 -26.55 1.07
N VAL A 218 -7.24 -26.13 2.04
CA VAL A 218 -7.25 -26.73 3.40
C VAL A 218 -7.77 -28.17 3.44
N THR A 219 -8.41 -28.65 2.37
CA THR A 219 -8.88 -30.05 2.28
C THR A 219 -7.88 -30.95 1.55
N GLN A 220 -6.80 -30.39 0.99
CA GLN A 220 -5.82 -31.17 0.23
C GLN A 220 -4.99 -32.06 1.16
N PRO A 221 -4.62 -33.28 0.73
CA PRO A 221 -3.89 -34.23 1.58
C PRO A 221 -2.58 -33.67 2.15
N TRP A 222 -1.81 -32.93 1.36
CA TRP A 222 -0.55 -32.34 1.82
C TRP A 222 -0.75 -31.35 2.97
N PHE A 223 -1.84 -30.57 2.96
CA PHE A 223 -2.14 -29.58 4.00
C PHE A 223 -2.52 -30.29 5.29
N LEU A 224 -3.42 -31.28 5.19
CA LEU A 224 -3.83 -32.09 6.34
C LEU A 224 -2.64 -32.82 6.97
N SER A 225 -1.72 -33.36 6.15
CA SER A 225 -0.48 -33.97 6.63
C SER A 225 0.48 -32.96 7.26
N ALA A 226 0.58 -31.74 6.73
CA ALA A 226 1.42 -30.68 7.31
C ALA A 226 0.85 -30.16 8.64
N VAL A 227 -0.47 -30.01 8.77
CA VAL A 227 -1.10 -29.65 10.06
C VAL A 227 -0.97 -30.78 11.07
N ASN A 228 -1.17 -32.03 10.63
CA ASN A 228 -0.97 -33.23 11.43
C ASN A 228 0.46 -33.79 11.33
N TYR A 229 1.46 -32.91 11.30
CA TYR A 229 2.86 -33.31 11.18
C TYR A 229 3.29 -34.28 12.28
N THR A 230 4.20 -35.20 11.94
CA THR A 230 4.66 -36.27 12.84
C THR A 230 5.54 -35.74 13.96
N GLU A 231 6.33 -34.71 13.68
CA GLU A 231 7.13 -34.00 14.69
C GLU A 231 6.29 -32.93 15.39
N PRO A 232 6.57 -32.59 16.67
CA PRO A 232 5.75 -31.62 17.37
C PRO A 232 5.89 -30.21 16.78
N ILE A 233 4.78 -29.47 16.81
CA ILE A 233 4.67 -28.09 16.33
C ILE A 233 4.38 -27.22 17.55
N ASP A 234 5.26 -26.27 17.84
CA ASP A 234 5.11 -25.34 18.96
C ASP A 234 4.28 -24.11 18.56
N LEU A 235 4.33 -23.70 17.27
CA LEU A 235 3.56 -22.59 16.72
C LEU A 235 3.31 -22.78 15.22
N PHE A 236 2.11 -22.41 14.76
CA PHE A 236 1.82 -22.23 13.34
C PHE A 236 2.04 -20.77 12.93
N LEU A 237 2.75 -20.56 11.83
CA LEU A 237 3.01 -19.25 11.25
C LEU A 237 2.34 -19.16 9.88
N VAL A 238 1.23 -18.44 9.77
CA VAL A 238 0.51 -18.31 8.50
C VAL A 238 0.74 -16.90 7.96
N ILE A 239 1.59 -16.78 6.96
CA ILE A 239 1.83 -15.52 6.27
C ILE A 239 1.09 -15.51 4.93
N GLY A 240 0.81 -14.33 4.38
CA GLY A 240 0.26 -14.25 3.04
C GLY A 240 -0.31 -12.89 2.69
N HIS A 241 -0.43 -12.62 1.39
CA HIS A 241 -1.09 -11.42 0.88
C HIS A 241 -2.60 -11.55 1.06
N ASN A 242 -3.06 -11.31 2.30
CA ASN A 242 -4.40 -11.62 2.77
C ASN A 242 -4.76 -10.64 3.90
N PRO A 243 -5.93 -9.99 3.89
CA PRO A 243 -6.32 -9.12 4.99
C PRO A 243 -6.39 -9.88 6.31
N VAL A 244 -5.90 -9.28 7.39
CA VAL A 244 -5.85 -9.95 8.71
C VAL A 244 -7.18 -10.02 9.45
N ARG A 245 -8.10 -9.11 9.15
CA ARG A 245 -9.37 -9.01 9.87
C ARG A 245 -10.41 -9.92 9.23
N GLN A 246 -11.04 -10.76 10.04
CA GLN A 246 -11.95 -11.81 9.56
C GLN A 246 -13.25 -11.27 8.96
N THR A 247 -13.62 -10.02 9.30
CA THR A 247 -14.77 -9.33 8.72
C THR A 247 -14.48 -8.77 7.32
N GLN A 248 -13.22 -8.82 6.86
CA GLN A 248 -12.86 -8.40 5.52
C GLN A 248 -13.30 -9.45 4.51
N SER A 249 -14.08 -9.05 3.52
CA SER A 249 -14.69 -9.96 2.55
C SER A 249 -13.68 -10.72 1.68
N SER A 250 -12.50 -10.13 1.45
CA SER A 250 -11.39 -10.77 0.73
C SER A 250 -10.50 -11.63 1.64
N SER A 251 -10.68 -11.59 2.97
CA SER A 251 -9.88 -12.40 3.89
C SER A 251 -10.28 -13.88 3.82
N THR A 252 -9.28 -14.74 3.67
CA THR A 252 -9.45 -16.20 3.71
C THR A 252 -8.72 -16.84 4.89
N LEU A 253 -8.09 -16.02 5.74
CA LEU A 253 -7.34 -16.50 6.91
C LEU A 253 -8.24 -17.20 7.94
N LYS A 254 -9.51 -16.80 8.06
CA LYS A 254 -10.49 -17.53 8.91
C LYS A 254 -10.63 -18.99 8.50
N THR A 255 -10.71 -19.26 7.20
CA THR A 255 -10.83 -20.63 6.67
C THR A 255 -9.60 -21.48 7.02
N VAL A 256 -8.41 -20.89 6.90
CA VAL A 256 -7.15 -21.57 7.27
C VAL A 256 -7.07 -21.81 8.77
N PHE A 257 -7.44 -20.80 9.57
CA PHE A 257 -7.50 -20.89 11.03
C PHE A 257 -8.43 -22.00 11.51
N ASP A 258 -9.67 -22.03 11.02
CA ASP A 258 -10.66 -23.03 11.41
C ASP A 258 -10.17 -24.46 11.07
N ALA A 259 -9.51 -24.64 9.92
CA ALA A 259 -8.93 -25.93 9.53
C ALA A 259 -7.76 -26.37 10.42
N ILE A 260 -6.86 -25.44 10.79
CA ILE A 260 -5.77 -25.72 11.74
C ILE A 260 -6.34 -26.08 13.11
N ARG A 261 -7.26 -25.26 13.63
CA ARG A 261 -7.89 -25.45 14.95
C ARG A 261 -8.67 -26.77 15.05
N ALA A 262 -9.28 -27.24 13.97
CA ALA A 262 -9.97 -28.53 13.94
C ALA A 262 -9.05 -29.73 14.22
N ILE A 263 -7.76 -29.63 13.89
CA ILE A 263 -6.77 -30.72 14.07
C ILE A 263 -5.85 -30.44 15.27
N ARG A 264 -5.50 -29.17 15.50
CA ARG A 264 -4.57 -28.70 16.53
C ARG A 264 -5.28 -27.64 17.39
N PRO A 265 -6.14 -28.07 18.33
CA PRO A 265 -7.02 -27.15 19.05
C PRO A 265 -6.27 -26.14 19.93
N ASP A 266 -5.07 -26.47 20.42
CA ASP A 266 -4.33 -25.63 21.38
C ASP A 266 -2.99 -25.09 20.89
N THR A 267 -2.53 -25.45 19.68
CA THR A 267 -1.25 -24.93 19.14
C THR A 267 -1.43 -23.48 18.68
N PRO A 268 -0.68 -22.50 19.17
CA PRO A 268 -0.82 -21.09 18.77
C PRO A 268 -0.71 -20.89 17.25
N VAL A 269 -1.48 -19.94 16.71
CA VAL A 269 -1.37 -19.54 15.30
C VAL A 269 -1.09 -18.04 15.22
N GLN A 270 0.05 -17.67 14.66
CA GLN A 270 0.36 -16.28 14.36
C GLN A 270 0.18 -16.02 12.87
N PHE A 271 -0.64 -15.02 12.54
CA PHE A 271 -0.82 -14.58 11.17
C PHE A 271 -0.04 -13.30 10.86
N PHE A 272 0.47 -13.20 9.64
CA PHE A 272 0.93 -11.94 9.05
C PHE A 272 0.26 -11.75 7.69
N GLY A 273 -0.51 -10.67 7.57
CA GLY A 273 -1.32 -10.38 6.39
C GLY A 273 -0.85 -9.16 5.60
N GLY A 274 -1.68 -8.74 4.66
CA GLY A 274 -1.42 -7.64 3.74
C GLY A 274 -2.63 -7.37 2.86
N HIS A 275 -2.40 -6.92 1.63
CA HIS A 275 -3.43 -6.63 0.61
C HIS A 275 -4.26 -5.37 0.85
N THR A 276 -4.67 -5.11 2.09
CA THR A 276 -5.54 -3.95 2.39
C THR A 276 -4.80 -2.66 2.69
N HIS A 277 -3.46 -2.70 2.70
CA HIS A 277 -2.63 -1.50 2.75
C HIS A 277 -2.85 -0.67 4.02
N ILE A 278 -3.26 -1.31 5.13
CA ILE A 278 -3.54 -0.67 6.42
C ILE A 278 -2.67 -1.25 7.54
N ARG A 279 -2.47 -0.47 8.61
CA ARG A 279 -2.01 -0.96 9.90
C ARG A 279 -3.20 -1.64 10.58
N ASP A 280 -3.09 -2.93 10.91
CA ASP A 280 -4.17 -3.62 11.60
C ASP A 280 -3.68 -4.77 12.48
N PHE A 281 -4.43 -5.05 13.55
CA PHE A 281 -4.21 -6.16 14.46
C PHE A 281 -5.55 -6.81 14.82
N ALA A 282 -5.68 -8.09 14.52
CA ALA A 282 -6.90 -8.85 14.74
C ALA A 282 -6.68 -10.03 15.70
N VAL A 283 -7.63 -10.22 16.61
CA VAL A 283 -7.65 -11.36 17.54
C VAL A 283 -8.56 -12.46 16.96
N TYR A 284 -8.05 -13.69 16.90
CA TYR A 284 -8.81 -14.85 16.43
C TYR A 284 -9.32 -15.68 17.62
N ASP A 285 -8.44 -15.96 18.58
CA ASP A 285 -8.76 -16.56 19.87
C ASP A 285 -7.72 -16.16 20.91
N ASP A 286 -7.74 -16.75 22.10
CA ASP A 286 -6.81 -16.43 23.18
C ASP A 286 -5.35 -16.88 22.93
N LYS A 287 -5.10 -17.66 21.86
CA LYS A 287 -3.78 -18.18 21.45
C LYS A 287 -3.37 -17.74 20.04
N SER A 288 -4.13 -16.86 19.39
CA SER A 288 -3.95 -16.57 17.96
C SER A 288 -4.30 -15.13 17.63
N THR A 289 -3.36 -14.46 16.97
CA THR A 289 -3.51 -13.07 16.53
C THR A 289 -2.99 -12.91 15.11
N ALA A 290 -3.27 -11.76 14.50
CA ALA A 290 -2.88 -11.45 13.14
C ALA A 290 -2.42 -9.99 13.02
N LEU A 291 -1.30 -9.74 12.35
CA LEU A 291 -0.72 -8.40 12.13
C LEU A 291 -0.67 -8.04 10.64
N GLU A 292 -1.15 -6.85 10.28
CA GLU A 292 -0.97 -6.22 8.97
C GLU A 292 -0.17 -4.93 9.14
N SER A 293 0.80 -4.70 8.25
CA SER A 293 1.84 -3.68 8.46
C SER A 293 1.83 -2.58 7.43
N GLY A 294 0.64 -2.06 7.14
CA GLY A 294 0.47 -0.89 6.29
C GLY A 294 0.79 -1.17 4.83
N ARG A 295 1.45 -0.21 4.22
CA ARG A 295 1.83 -0.23 2.82
C ARG A 295 3.14 0.53 2.66
N TYR A 296 3.60 0.49 1.43
CA TYR A 296 4.48 1.50 0.89
C TYR A 296 5.79 1.77 1.63
N CYS A 297 6.34 0.78 2.36
CA CYS A 297 7.47 1.06 3.26
C CYS A 297 7.21 2.34 4.06
N GLU A 298 5.97 2.55 4.52
CA GLU A 298 5.58 3.61 5.44
C GLU A 298 5.61 3.04 6.87
N THR A 299 5.52 1.72 6.97
CA THR A 299 5.37 0.99 8.22
C THR A 299 6.23 -0.27 8.24
N VAL A 300 6.90 -0.47 9.38
CA VAL A 300 7.42 -1.78 9.78
C VAL A 300 6.56 -2.30 10.94
N GLY A 301 5.96 -3.48 10.76
CA GLY A 301 5.23 -4.15 11.83
C GLY A 301 6.18 -4.81 12.82
N TRP A 302 5.91 -4.65 14.10
CA TRP A 302 6.57 -5.36 15.18
C TRP A 302 5.53 -6.15 15.97
N LEU A 303 5.83 -7.42 16.21
CA LEU A 303 5.10 -8.26 17.14
C LEU A 303 6.08 -9.00 18.04
N SER A 304 5.80 -9.03 19.32
CA SER A 304 6.52 -9.88 20.27
C SER A 304 5.52 -10.67 21.10
N LEU A 305 5.83 -11.93 21.37
CA LEU A 305 4.99 -12.81 22.17
C LEU A 305 5.82 -13.69 23.12
N THR A 306 5.24 -14.01 24.27
CA THR A 306 5.83 -14.89 25.29
C THR A 306 4.80 -15.89 25.78
N GLY A 307 5.22 -17.11 26.10
CA GLY A 307 4.36 -18.14 26.67
C GLY A 307 4.04 -19.28 25.71
N VAL A 308 4.72 -19.36 24.56
CA VAL A 308 4.65 -20.51 23.65
C VAL A 308 5.33 -21.69 24.33
N LYS A 309 4.55 -22.74 24.58
CA LYS A 309 5.03 -23.93 25.28
C LYS A 309 5.87 -24.77 24.33
N SER A 310 7.15 -24.93 24.66
CA SER A 310 8.05 -25.84 23.96
C SER A 310 9.03 -26.46 24.95
N ASN A 311 9.20 -27.78 24.87
CA ASN A 311 10.24 -28.49 25.63
C ASN A 311 11.65 -28.32 25.01
N ASN A 312 11.71 -27.85 23.76
CA ASN A 312 12.94 -27.66 23.02
C ASN A 312 13.49 -26.23 23.12
N TYR A 313 12.69 -25.27 23.57
CA TYR A 313 13.13 -23.89 23.71
C TYR A 313 14.18 -23.73 24.83
N LYS A 314 15.31 -23.08 24.50
CA LYS A 314 16.46 -22.84 25.38
C LYS A 314 16.78 -21.36 25.60
N GLY A 315 16.05 -20.45 24.95
CA GLY A 315 16.23 -19.03 25.13
C GLY A 315 15.53 -18.48 26.38
N THR A 316 15.56 -17.17 26.53
CA THR A 316 14.91 -16.44 27.60
C THR A 316 13.43 -16.17 27.27
N LEU A 317 12.54 -16.28 28.26
CA LEU A 317 11.11 -15.93 28.08
C LEU A 317 10.83 -14.43 28.33
N HIS A 318 11.56 -13.86 29.29
CA HIS A 318 11.42 -12.48 29.77
C HIS A 318 12.80 -11.82 29.86
N PRO A 319 13.35 -11.33 28.74
CA PRO A 319 14.72 -10.80 28.69
C PRO A 319 14.91 -9.58 29.60
N LYS A 320 16.02 -9.53 30.34
CA LYS A 320 16.27 -8.43 31.30
C LYS A 320 16.54 -7.11 30.58
N GLY A 321 16.13 -6.00 31.20
CA GLY A 321 16.47 -4.64 30.72
C GLY A 321 15.60 -4.11 29.58
N VAL A 322 14.54 -4.84 29.20
CA VAL A 322 13.56 -4.44 28.19
C VAL A 322 12.14 -4.72 28.68
N PRO A 323 11.12 -3.97 28.22
CA PRO A 323 9.72 -4.30 28.49
C PRO A 323 9.35 -5.67 27.90
N HIS A 324 8.28 -6.28 28.43
CA HIS A 324 7.79 -7.59 27.98
C HIS A 324 6.38 -7.50 27.41
N PRO A 325 6.00 -8.44 26.52
CA PRO A 325 4.62 -8.60 26.10
C PRO A 325 3.73 -8.85 27.32
N SER A 326 2.63 -8.08 27.45
CA SER A 326 1.74 -8.16 28.62
C SER A 326 0.26 -8.23 28.24
N GLN A 327 -0.11 -7.92 27.00
CA GLN A 327 -1.49 -7.93 26.55
C GLN A 327 -1.94 -9.36 26.29
N LYS A 328 -3.14 -9.71 26.75
CA LYS A 328 -3.78 -10.99 26.42
C LYS A 328 -4.64 -10.81 25.19
N ALA A 329 -4.65 -11.82 24.32
CA ALA A 329 -5.63 -11.90 23.25
C ALA A 329 -7.00 -12.23 23.89
N ILE A 330 -7.94 -11.28 23.83
CA ILE A 330 -9.29 -11.45 24.35
C ILE A 330 -10.22 -11.57 23.15
N SER A 331 -10.78 -12.77 22.94
CA SER A 331 -11.80 -12.96 21.91
C SER A 331 -13.04 -12.15 22.29
N VAL A 332 -13.35 -11.12 21.50
CA VAL A 332 -14.62 -10.40 21.65
C VAL A 332 -15.70 -11.25 21.01
N ALA A 333 -16.49 -11.96 21.81
CA ALA A 333 -17.64 -12.70 21.31
C ALA A 333 -18.62 -11.71 20.65
N THR A 334 -18.62 -11.65 19.32
CA THR A 334 -19.58 -10.87 18.55
C THR A 334 -20.97 -11.45 18.80
N LYS A 335 -21.88 -10.65 19.36
CA LYS A 335 -23.28 -11.02 19.70
C LYS A 335 -24.18 -11.31 18.48
N THR A 336 -23.62 -11.48 17.29
CA THR A 336 -24.34 -11.77 16.05
C THR A 336 -24.01 -13.17 15.56
N ALA A 337 -25.04 -14.01 15.46
CA ALA A 337 -25.00 -15.46 15.23
C ALA A 337 -24.52 -15.93 13.83
N SER A 338 -23.80 -15.11 13.06
CA SER A 338 -23.25 -15.52 11.76
C SER A 338 -21.74 -15.72 11.85
N SER A 339 -21.35 -16.95 12.16
CA SER A 339 -19.98 -17.50 12.25
C SER A 339 -19.18 -17.14 13.51
N SER A 340 -19.41 -17.89 14.60
CA SER A 340 -18.45 -17.95 15.70
C SER A 340 -17.10 -18.46 15.17
N LEU A 341 -16.00 -17.77 15.47
CA LEU A 341 -14.65 -18.27 15.22
C LEU A 341 -14.42 -19.59 15.97
N ALA A 342 -13.65 -20.51 15.38
CA ALA A 342 -13.14 -21.64 16.15
C ALA A 342 -12.38 -21.10 17.38
N SER A 343 -12.46 -21.81 18.50
CA SER A 343 -11.80 -21.39 19.73
C SER A 343 -10.94 -22.52 20.26
N ALA A 344 -9.80 -22.16 20.81
CA ALA A 344 -8.93 -23.12 21.47
C ALA A 344 -9.60 -23.71 22.73
N THR A 345 -9.21 -24.93 23.10
CA THR A 345 -9.89 -25.70 24.15
C THR A 345 -9.31 -25.51 25.55
N GLY A 346 -8.02 -25.23 25.67
CA GLY A 346 -7.33 -24.98 26.94
C GLY A 346 -7.18 -23.49 27.26
N ASN A 347 -6.66 -23.17 28.45
CA ASN A 347 -6.33 -21.79 28.81
C ASN A 347 -5.03 -21.32 28.11
N SER A 348 -5.01 -20.08 27.64
CA SER A 348 -3.78 -19.42 27.16
C SER A 348 -2.99 -18.75 28.28
N SER A 349 -1.67 -18.96 28.25
CA SER A 349 -0.67 -18.17 29.00
C SER A 349 0.07 -17.18 28.12
N ILE A 350 -0.32 -17.04 26.84
CA ILE A 350 0.43 -16.25 25.87
C ILE A 350 0.09 -14.78 26.05
N THR A 351 1.14 -13.96 26.11
CA THR A 351 1.03 -12.51 26.07
C THR A 351 1.66 -11.97 24.81
N TYR A 352 1.12 -10.85 24.34
CA TYR A 352 1.44 -10.22 23.08
C TYR A 352 1.76 -8.75 23.28
N PHE A 353 2.45 -8.18 22.31
CA PHE A 353 2.65 -6.76 22.13
C PHE A 353 2.88 -6.48 20.65
N ARG A 354 2.15 -5.50 20.12
CA ARG A 354 2.25 -5.06 18.74
C ARG A 354 2.67 -3.59 18.66
N ARG A 355 3.40 -3.23 17.60
CA ARG A 355 3.79 -1.85 17.30
C ARG A 355 3.92 -1.64 15.79
N TYR A 356 3.48 -0.48 15.29
CA TYR A 356 3.71 -0.04 13.91
C TYR A 356 4.78 1.05 13.91
N LEU A 357 5.95 0.74 13.36
CA LEU A 357 7.09 1.64 13.32
C LEU A 357 7.04 2.46 12.04
N ASP A 358 7.13 3.78 12.13
CA ASP A 358 7.27 4.61 10.93
C ASP A 358 8.61 4.31 10.25
N TRP A 359 8.58 4.27 8.92
CA TRP A 359 9.74 3.96 8.10
C TRP A 359 10.71 5.13 7.96
N ASN A 360 11.40 5.48 9.04
CA ASN A 360 12.41 6.53 9.01
C ASN A 360 13.58 6.22 9.92
N THR A 361 14.69 6.92 9.68
CA THR A 361 15.93 6.69 10.42
C THR A 361 15.83 7.09 11.88
N LEU A 362 14.98 8.06 12.26
CA LEU A 362 14.74 8.37 13.68
C LEU A 362 14.18 7.17 14.43
N THR A 363 13.16 6.52 13.86
CA THR A 363 12.52 5.33 14.39
C THR A 363 13.49 4.14 14.42
N PHE A 364 14.18 3.90 13.30
CA PHE A 364 15.13 2.79 13.21
C PHE A 364 16.30 2.93 14.19
N GLU A 365 16.91 4.11 14.28
CA GLU A 365 18.02 4.38 15.20
C GLU A 365 17.60 4.22 16.66
N TYR A 366 16.41 4.74 17.02
CA TYR A 366 15.89 4.66 18.37
C TYR A 366 15.78 3.19 18.84
N HIS A 367 15.18 2.32 18.02
CA HIS A 367 14.93 0.92 18.40
C HIS A 367 16.16 0.02 18.27
N ALA A 368 17.03 0.28 17.28
CA ALA A 368 18.23 -0.51 17.03
C ALA A 368 19.33 -0.28 18.07
N VAL A 369 19.75 0.98 18.27
CA VAL A 369 20.98 1.28 19.03
C VAL A 369 20.76 2.05 20.33
N GLY A 370 19.51 2.37 20.68
CA GLY A 370 19.12 2.90 21.99
C GLY A 370 19.60 4.31 22.30
N SER A 371 20.23 5.00 21.36
CA SER A 371 20.40 6.45 21.34
C SER A 371 20.92 6.88 19.97
N GLN A 372 20.65 8.12 19.58
CA GLN A 372 21.37 8.79 18.51
C GLN A 372 22.87 9.04 18.84
N GLY A 373 23.53 8.17 19.62
CA GLY A 373 24.94 8.30 20.01
C GLY A 373 25.85 7.23 19.42
N LYS A 374 25.30 6.07 19.01
CA LYS A 374 26.06 4.98 18.38
C LYS A 374 25.90 4.99 16.87
N ALA A 375 26.87 4.41 16.16
CA ALA A 375 26.83 4.26 14.71
C ALA A 375 25.72 3.28 14.31
N PHE A 376 24.68 3.80 13.65
CA PHE A 376 23.57 3.00 13.12
C PHE A 376 23.94 2.34 11.79
N ASN A 377 24.60 3.08 10.90
CA ASN A 377 24.93 2.61 9.57
C ASN A 377 25.88 1.42 9.60
N THR A 378 25.55 0.37 8.86
CA THR A 378 26.38 -0.81 8.65
C THR A 378 27.02 -0.75 7.27
N SER A 379 28.20 -1.35 7.07
CA SER A 379 28.85 -1.34 5.75
C SER A 379 27.97 -1.93 4.64
N LYS A 380 27.20 -2.99 4.95
CA LYS A 380 26.22 -3.58 4.03
C LYS A 380 25.10 -2.59 3.71
N GLY A 381 24.47 -2.01 4.74
CA GLY A 381 23.40 -1.03 4.54
C GLY A 381 23.85 0.17 3.73
N VAL A 382 25.05 0.71 4.01
CA VAL A 382 25.61 1.83 3.24
C VAL A 382 25.79 1.50 1.77
N SER A 383 26.33 0.30 1.47
CA SER A 383 26.50 -0.21 0.11
C SER A 383 25.16 -0.36 -0.62
N VAL A 384 24.13 -0.88 0.06
CA VAL A 384 22.77 -1.01 -0.52
C VAL A 384 22.18 0.35 -0.86
N SER A 385 22.26 1.33 0.05
CA SER A 385 21.78 2.69 -0.24
C SER A 385 22.56 3.34 -1.40
N GLN A 386 23.88 3.11 -1.50
CA GLN A 386 24.67 3.58 -2.64
C GLN A 386 24.21 2.94 -3.95
N ASN A 387 23.89 1.64 -3.94
CA ASN A 387 23.34 0.94 -5.09
C ASN A 387 21.98 1.50 -5.50
N ILE A 388 21.09 1.81 -4.54
CA ILE A 388 19.81 2.49 -4.80
C ILE A 388 20.05 3.83 -5.50
N THR A 389 20.92 4.68 -4.96
CA THR A 389 21.23 5.99 -5.55
C THR A 389 21.79 5.86 -6.97
N ALA A 390 22.72 4.92 -7.19
CA ALA A 390 23.28 4.67 -8.52
C ALA A 390 22.22 4.16 -9.50
N THR A 391 21.35 3.24 -9.06
CA THR A 391 20.28 2.68 -9.87
C THR A 391 19.25 3.76 -10.27
N ARG A 392 18.82 4.60 -9.32
CA ARG A 392 17.92 5.75 -9.58
C ARG A 392 18.51 6.70 -10.61
N LYS A 393 19.81 6.99 -10.50
CA LYS A 393 20.54 7.84 -11.45
C LYS A 393 20.61 7.20 -12.84
N ASN A 394 20.95 5.92 -12.94
CA ASN A 394 21.06 5.22 -14.22
C ASN A 394 19.72 5.13 -14.96
N LEU A 395 18.62 5.04 -14.22
CA LEU A 395 17.26 5.04 -14.75
C LEU A 395 16.70 6.45 -15.01
N ASN A 396 17.48 7.51 -14.74
CA ASN A 396 17.05 8.90 -14.84
C ASN A 396 15.77 9.21 -14.02
N LEU A 397 15.51 8.47 -12.93
CA LEU A 397 14.28 8.61 -12.12
C LEU A 397 14.15 9.98 -11.46
N THR A 398 15.28 10.63 -11.18
CA THR A 398 15.32 11.97 -10.57
C THR A 398 15.24 13.10 -11.60
N SER A 399 14.86 12.80 -12.86
CA SER A 399 14.68 13.84 -13.89
C SER A 399 13.45 14.67 -13.57
N LEU A 400 13.64 15.97 -13.35
CA LEU A 400 12.55 16.88 -12.99
C LEU A 400 11.65 17.17 -14.20
N TYR A 401 10.36 16.92 -14.06
CA TYR A 401 9.34 17.26 -15.06
C TYR A 401 8.63 18.58 -14.74
N GLY A 402 8.55 18.95 -13.46
CA GLY A 402 7.97 20.22 -13.04
C GLY A 402 7.82 20.33 -11.53
N CYS A 403 6.96 21.24 -11.09
CA CYS A 403 6.64 21.43 -9.68
C CYS A 403 5.14 21.38 -9.42
N ALA A 404 4.75 20.58 -8.42
CA ALA A 404 3.43 20.61 -7.82
C ALA A 404 3.34 21.81 -6.86
N PRO A 405 2.52 22.85 -7.14
CA PRO A 405 2.42 24.04 -6.29
C PRO A 405 1.77 23.78 -4.93
N GLN A 406 1.07 22.65 -4.77
CA GLN A 406 0.44 22.21 -3.53
C GLN A 406 0.37 20.68 -3.50
N THR A 407 -0.01 20.12 -2.35
CA THR A 407 -0.32 18.70 -2.25
C THR A 407 -1.75 18.45 -2.72
N TRP A 408 -1.93 17.43 -3.55
CA TRP A 408 -3.23 16.88 -3.88
C TRP A 408 -3.33 15.44 -3.40
N CYS A 409 -4.33 15.15 -2.59
CA CYS A 409 -4.48 13.82 -2.00
C CYS A 409 -5.69 13.06 -2.58
N ILE A 410 -5.61 11.74 -2.51
CA ILE A 410 -6.65 10.82 -3.00
C ILE A 410 -7.91 10.94 -2.14
N ASN A 411 -7.76 10.84 -0.82
CA ASN A 411 -8.89 10.73 0.11
C ASN A 411 -8.75 11.61 1.36
N CYS A 412 -7.71 12.44 1.47
CA CYS A 412 -7.56 13.38 2.58
C CYS A 412 -8.37 14.68 2.40
N ALA A 413 -9.03 14.83 1.26
CA ALA A 413 -9.88 15.96 0.90
C ALA A 413 -11.16 15.46 0.20
N PRO A 414 -12.28 16.21 0.27
CA PRO A 414 -13.51 15.83 -0.44
C PRO A 414 -13.25 15.62 -1.94
N PHE A 415 -13.90 14.61 -2.51
CA PHE A 415 -13.83 14.30 -3.94
C PHE A 415 -14.10 15.55 -4.80
N MET A 416 -13.27 15.77 -5.81
CA MET A 416 -13.32 16.93 -6.73
C MET A 416 -13.08 18.32 -6.11
N SER A 417 -12.70 18.41 -4.84
CA SER A 417 -12.22 19.68 -4.26
C SER A 417 -10.85 20.09 -4.85
N ASN A 418 -10.45 21.35 -4.63
CA ASN A 418 -9.16 21.87 -5.09
C ASN A 418 -7.94 21.11 -4.49
N ALA A 419 -8.11 20.45 -3.35
CA ALA A 419 -7.08 19.63 -2.71
C ALA A 419 -7.16 18.14 -3.09
N SER A 420 -8.17 17.73 -3.87
CA SER A 420 -8.32 16.35 -4.34
C SER A 420 -7.50 16.11 -5.59
N VAL A 421 -6.74 15.01 -5.64
CA VAL A 421 -6.00 14.62 -6.86
C VAL A 421 -6.92 14.40 -8.05
N PHE A 422 -8.18 14.01 -7.82
CA PHE A 422 -9.13 13.79 -8.91
C PHE A 422 -9.56 15.07 -9.61
N SER A 423 -9.52 16.25 -8.96
CA SER A 423 -9.76 17.52 -9.67
C SER A 423 -8.60 17.84 -10.61
N LEU A 424 -7.35 17.63 -10.16
CA LEU A 424 -6.14 17.78 -10.98
C LEU A 424 -6.14 16.80 -12.15
N THR A 425 -6.35 15.51 -11.89
CA THR A 425 -6.33 14.46 -12.92
C THR A 425 -7.44 14.68 -13.94
N THR A 426 -8.62 15.13 -13.53
CA THR A 426 -9.71 15.48 -14.45
C THR A 426 -9.31 16.59 -15.41
N ALA A 427 -8.68 17.66 -14.90
CA ALA A 427 -8.18 18.75 -15.72
C ALA A 427 -7.05 18.28 -16.68
N ALA A 428 -6.13 17.45 -16.18
CA ALA A 428 -5.05 16.88 -16.99
C ALA A 428 -5.59 16.02 -18.13
N LEU A 429 -6.50 15.07 -17.85
CA LEU A 429 -7.09 14.20 -18.86
C LEU A 429 -7.81 14.99 -19.96
N ALA A 430 -8.60 16.01 -19.59
CA ALA A 430 -9.29 16.84 -20.56
C ALA A 430 -8.32 17.59 -21.51
N ALA A 431 -7.18 18.01 -20.98
CA ALA A 431 -6.15 18.76 -21.72
C ALA A 431 -5.24 17.87 -22.58
N THR A 432 -4.96 16.63 -22.16
CA THR A 432 -3.94 15.77 -22.80
C THR A 432 -4.52 14.66 -23.67
N ILE A 433 -5.72 14.17 -23.37
CA ILE A 433 -6.36 13.12 -24.16
C ILE A 433 -7.14 13.78 -25.30
N ILE A 434 -6.41 14.13 -26.35
CA ILE A 434 -6.91 14.83 -27.54
C ILE A 434 -6.16 14.36 -28.79
N THR A 435 -6.86 14.23 -29.91
CA THR A 435 -6.24 14.04 -31.24
C THR A 435 -6.50 15.28 -32.09
N GLU A 436 -5.60 15.58 -33.03
CA GLU A 436 -5.74 16.76 -33.91
C GLU A 436 -7.04 16.68 -34.71
N GLU A 437 -7.39 15.50 -35.22
CA GLU A 437 -8.58 15.28 -36.05
C GLU A 437 -9.89 15.47 -35.30
N ARG A 438 -9.90 15.24 -33.97
CA ARG A 438 -11.12 15.27 -33.14
C ARG A 438 -11.02 16.29 -32.00
N ALA A 439 -10.11 17.26 -32.13
CA ALA A 439 -9.85 18.26 -31.10
C ALA A 439 -11.09 19.09 -30.72
N SER A 440 -11.94 19.40 -31.71
CA SER A 440 -13.20 20.15 -31.52
C SER A 440 -14.42 19.27 -31.18
N THR A 441 -14.29 17.94 -31.22
CA THR A 441 -15.40 17.04 -30.89
C THR A 441 -15.56 16.98 -29.37
N PRO A 442 -16.77 17.21 -28.81
CA PRO A 442 -17.01 17.02 -27.40
C PRO A 442 -16.70 15.58 -26.99
N ARG A 443 -15.97 15.40 -25.89
CA ARG A 443 -15.52 14.08 -25.43
C ARG A 443 -15.67 13.93 -23.93
N ILE A 444 -16.07 12.74 -23.51
CA ILE A 444 -16.00 12.33 -22.11
C ILE A 444 -14.93 11.25 -21.95
N ILE A 445 -14.13 11.38 -20.91
CA ILE A 445 -13.00 10.48 -20.62
C ILE A 445 -13.27 9.87 -19.26
N ILE A 446 -13.57 8.57 -19.25
CA ILE A 446 -13.90 7.82 -18.04
C ILE A 446 -12.65 7.07 -17.57
N ALA A 447 -12.23 7.35 -16.34
CA ALA A 447 -11.12 6.69 -15.69
C ALA A 447 -11.55 6.08 -14.36
N ASN A 448 -10.82 5.07 -13.92
CA ASN A 448 -11.03 4.45 -12.61
C ASN A 448 -10.21 5.19 -11.55
N THR A 449 -10.76 5.46 -10.37
CA THR A 449 -10.04 6.16 -9.29
C THR A 449 -8.84 5.36 -8.80
N GLY A 450 -8.91 4.03 -8.84
CA GLY A 450 -7.79 3.14 -8.53
C GLY A 450 -6.67 3.14 -9.57
N HIS A 451 -6.76 3.90 -10.66
CA HIS A 451 -5.61 4.17 -11.54
C HIS A 451 -4.59 5.09 -10.85
N ILE A 452 -5.06 5.97 -9.95
CA ILE A 452 -4.22 6.84 -9.11
C ILE A 452 -3.87 6.08 -7.83
N ARG A 453 -2.57 5.98 -7.52
CA ARG A 453 -2.05 5.09 -6.48
C ARG A 453 -1.51 5.81 -5.27
N PHE A 454 -1.13 7.05 -5.47
CA PHE A 454 -0.48 7.85 -4.46
C PHE A 454 -0.89 9.32 -4.60
N ASP A 455 -0.77 10.04 -3.49
CA ASP A 455 -0.99 11.47 -3.45
C ASP A 455 0.10 12.20 -4.26
N LEU A 456 -0.23 13.34 -4.85
CA LEU A 456 0.77 14.21 -5.44
C LEU A 456 1.23 15.21 -4.38
N ALA A 457 2.39 14.97 -3.77
CA ALA A 457 2.96 15.89 -2.79
C ALA A 457 3.39 17.23 -3.43
N GLN A 458 3.26 18.32 -2.68
CA GLN A 458 3.82 19.61 -3.05
C GLN A 458 5.34 19.52 -3.24
N GLY A 459 5.85 20.20 -4.27
CA GLY A 459 7.28 20.28 -4.57
C GLY A 459 7.64 19.62 -5.91
N PRO A 460 8.89 19.13 -6.06
CA PRO A 460 9.37 18.53 -7.29
C PRO A 460 8.51 17.35 -7.78
N PHE A 461 8.09 17.40 -9.04
CA PHE A 461 7.50 16.29 -9.76
C PHE A 461 8.52 15.75 -10.75
N ASP A 462 9.14 14.62 -10.41
CA ASP A 462 10.17 13.96 -11.21
C ASP A 462 9.60 12.75 -11.97
N TYR A 463 10.44 12.12 -12.81
CA TYR A 463 10.04 10.93 -13.56
C TYR A 463 9.53 9.82 -12.64
N ASP A 464 10.15 9.64 -11.47
CA ASP A 464 9.71 8.69 -10.44
C ASP A 464 8.31 9.03 -9.90
N SER A 465 8.02 10.30 -9.64
CA SER A 465 6.71 10.78 -9.19
C SER A 465 5.60 10.35 -10.15
N SER A 466 5.88 10.29 -11.46
CA SER A 466 4.88 9.86 -12.45
C SER A 466 4.43 8.41 -12.23
N PHE A 467 5.36 7.51 -11.91
CA PHE A 467 5.06 6.12 -11.62
C PHE A 467 4.39 5.93 -10.26
N ILE A 468 4.80 6.73 -9.27
CA ILE A 468 4.24 6.67 -7.92
C ILE A 468 2.76 7.07 -7.94
N VAL A 469 2.43 8.16 -8.63
CA VAL A 469 1.04 8.64 -8.72
C VAL A 469 0.21 7.76 -9.66
N SER A 470 0.74 7.39 -10.83
CA SER A 470 -0.02 6.75 -11.91
C SER A 470 0.80 5.72 -12.72
N PRO A 471 1.03 4.52 -12.20
CA PRO A 471 1.99 3.55 -12.75
C PRO A 471 1.48 2.70 -13.92
N PHE A 472 0.16 2.66 -14.16
CA PHE A 472 -0.40 1.74 -15.13
C PHE A 472 -0.29 2.31 -16.55
N THR A 473 0.16 1.48 -17.48
CA THR A 473 0.23 1.81 -18.91
C THR A 473 -1.07 1.48 -19.65
N ASP A 474 -2.22 1.69 -18.98
CA ASP A 474 -3.52 1.42 -19.59
C ASP A 474 -3.70 2.33 -20.82
N GLY A 475 -4.14 1.76 -21.95
CA GLY A 475 -4.44 2.55 -23.14
C GLY A 475 -5.80 3.24 -23.06
N PHE A 476 -5.95 4.34 -23.80
CA PHE A 476 -7.24 5.00 -23.98
C PHE A 476 -7.93 4.47 -25.25
N GLN A 477 -9.03 3.77 -25.06
CA GLN A 477 -9.94 3.34 -26.11
C GLN A 477 -11.17 4.24 -26.15
N TYR A 478 -11.91 4.21 -27.26
CA TYR A 478 -13.13 4.97 -27.39
C TYR A 478 -14.11 4.34 -28.38
N ILE A 479 -15.36 4.80 -28.25
CA ILE A 479 -16.41 4.65 -29.27
C ILE A 479 -16.69 6.05 -29.83
N PRO A 480 -16.55 6.28 -31.15
CA PRO A 480 -16.82 7.58 -31.77
C PRO A 480 -18.33 7.89 -31.79
N ASP A 481 -18.67 9.18 -31.74
CA ASP A 481 -19.99 9.71 -32.09
C ASP A 481 -21.18 9.04 -31.36
N VAL A 482 -20.99 8.77 -30.07
CA VAL A 482 -22.05 8.26 -29.20
C VAL A 482 -23.06 9.38 -28.94
N PRO A 483 -24.38 9.14 -29.09
CA PRO A 483 -25.39 10.12 -28.68
C PRO A 483 -25.23 10.49 -27.21
N TRP A 484 -25.24 11.78 -26.90
CA TRP A 484 -25.08 12.30 -25.54
C TRP A 484 -26.10 11.71 -24.56
N ALA A 485 -27.32 11.42 -25.03
CA ALA A 485 -28.36 10.73 -24.26
C ALA A 485 -27.87 9.43 -23.62
N PHE A 486 -27.00 8.67 -24.30
CA PHE A 486 -26.40 7.44 -23.76
C PHE A 486 -25.10 7.74 -23.01
N ALA A 487 -24.21 8.52 -23.62
CA ALA A 487 -22.86 8.75 -23.09
C ALA A 487 -22.87 9.33 -21.67
N ARG A 488 -23.78 10.27 -21.37
CA ARG A 488 -23.89 10.92 -20.06
C ARG A 488 -24.23 9.97 -18.90
N GLN A 489 -24.78 8.79 -19.20
CA GLN A 489 -25.23 7.81 -18.21
C GLN A 489 -24.18 6.73 -17.95
N VAL A 490 -23.08 6.68 -18.71
CA VAL A 490 -22.13 5.57 -18.67
C VAL A 490 -21.38 5.51 -17.35
N THR A 491 -20.88 6.64 -16.84
CA THR A 491 -20.15 6.69 -15.56
C THR A 491 -21.01 6.19 -14.40
N ASP A 492 -22.26 6.65 -14.30
CA ASP A 492 -23.19 6.22 -13.25
C ASP A 492 -23.58 4.73 -13.41
N GLY A 493 -23.71 4.26 -14.66
CA GLY A 493 -23.92 2.84 -14.95
C GLY A 493 -22.73 1.97 -14.54
N LEU A 494 -21.50 2.48 -14.65
CA LEU A 494 -20.30 1.76 -14.19
C LEU A 494 -20.24 1.69 -12.66
N GLU A 495 -20.55 2.79 -11.96
CA GLU A 495 -20.63 2.82 -10.49
C GLU A 495 -21.68 1.84 -9.95
N SER A 496 -22.88 1.83 -10.55
CA SER A 496 -24.02 1.01 -10.07
C SER A 496 -23.94 -0.46 -10.49
N GLY A 497 -23.24 -0.78 -11.58
CA GLY A 497 -23.19 -2.13 -12.16
C GLY A 497 -22.24 -3.13 -11.47
N ASN A 498 -21.58 -2.73 -10.37
CA ASN A 498 -20.61 -3.56 -9.64
C ASN A 498 -19.49 -4.13 -10.54
N PHE A 499 -19.09 -3.39 -11.58
CA PHE A 499 -18.04 -3.82 -12.49
C PHE A 499 -16.66 -3.86 -11.82
N PRO A 500 -15.69 -4.60 -12.40
CA PRO A 500 -14.33 -4.63 -11.89
C PRO A 500 -13.70 -3.22 -11.87
N SER A 501 -13.38 -2.74 -10.67
CA SER A 501 -12.64 -1.48 -10.46
C SER A 501 -11.24 -1.78 -9.91
N LYS A 502 -10.23 -1.01 -10.30
CA LYS A 502 -8.89 -1.12 -9.68
C LYS A 502 -8.93 -0.64 -8.23
N LYS A 503 -9.92 0.19 -7.85
CA LYS A 503 -10.22 0.52 -6.45
C LYS A 503 -10.65 -0.70 -5.63
N LYS A 504 -11.45 -1.64 -6.14
CA LYS A 504 -11.74 -2.91 -5.42
C LYS A 504 -10.51 -3.82 -5.25
N ARG A 505 -9.44 -3.57 -6.01
CA ARG A 505 -8.12 -4.19 -5.80
C ARG A 505 -7.25 -3.43 -4.79
N PHE A 506 -7.70 -2.24 -4.38
CA PHE A 506 -7.07 -1.30 -3.45
C PHE A 506 -8.08 -0.86 -2.41
N LEU A 507 -8.29 -1.75 -1.46
CA LEU A 507 -9.22 -1.49 -0.39
C LEU A 507 -8.59 -0.45 0.55
N THR A 508 -9.18 0.75 0.65
CA THR A 508 -8.74 1.81 1.57
C THR A 508 -9.51 1.73 2.88
N ALA A 509 -8.97 2.29 3.97
CA ALA A 509 -9.64 2.37 5.28
C ALA A 509 -11.14 2.74 5.19
N GLY A 510 -11.52 3.74 4.36
CA GLY A 510 -12.93 4.14 4.17
C GLY A 510 -13.81 3.09 3.45
N SER A 511 -13.22 2.25 2.60
CA SER A 511 -13.91 1.17 1.86
C SER A 511 -14.43 0.04 2.77
N PHE A 512 -14.07 0.06 4.06
CA PHE A 512 -14.33 -1.02 5.01
C PHE A 512 -15.43 -0.73 6.03
N GLY A 513 -16.15 0.38 5.89
CA GLY A 513 -17.26 0.69 6.79
C GLY A 513 -16.83 0.89 8.25
N PHE A 514 -15.59 1.35 8.48
CA PHE A 514 -15.20 1.89 9.78
C PHE A 514 -16.01 3.17 10.01
N SER A 515 -17.19 3.05 10.63
CA SER A 515 -17.83 4.22 11.22
C SER A 515 -16.95 4.62 12.40
N GLN A 516 -16.15 5.67 12.24
CA GLN A 516 -15.81 6.48 13.39
C GLN A 516 -17.12 7.07 13.89
N LEU A 517 -17.63 6.51 14.99
CA LEU A 517 -18.64 7.15 15.81
C LEU A 517 -18.00 8.36 16.50
N TYR A 518 -17.69 9.39 15.72
CA TYR A 518 -17.48 10.73 16.23
C TYR A 518 -17.73 11.75 15.13
N ARG A 519 -18.83 12.52 15.28
CA ARG A 519 -19.07 13.72 14.49
C ARG A 519 -18.19 14.84 15.05
N PRO A 520 -17.25 15.42 14.31
CA PRO A 520 -16.74 16.74 14.68
C PRO A 520 -17.83 17.75 14.33
N ALA A 521 -18.30 18.49 15.33
CA ALA A 521 -18.99 19.73 15.07
C ALA A 521 -18.04 20.64 14.27
N CYS A 522 -18.39 20.93 13.03
CA CYS A 522 -17.74 21.95 12.21
C CYS A 522 -17.84 23.30 12.92
N ASP A 523 -16.72 23.82 13.41
CA ASP A 523 -16.25 25.20 13.27
C ASP A 523 -15.20 25.44 14.36
N LYS A 524 -13.90 25.46 14.00
CA LYS A 524 -12.92 26.37 14.61
C LYS A 524 -11.80 26.64 13.61
N ARG A 525 -11.91 27.80 12.94
CA ARG A 525 -10.76 28.51 12.35
C ARG A 525 -9.67 28.63 13.43
N PRO A 526 -8.38 28.57 13.09
CA PRO A 526 -7.32 28.82 14.05
C PRO A 526 -7.28 30.33 14.34
N LEU A 527 -8.12 30.79 15.26
CA LEU A 527 -7.95 32.10 15.89
C LEU A 527 -6.83 31.98 16.91
N LEU A 528 -5.74 32.70 16.64
CA LEU A 528 -4.65 32.96 17.56
C LEU A 528 -5.16 33.87 18.69
N GLU A 529 -5.91 33.32 19.65
CA GLU A 529 -6.27 34.03 20.88
C GLU A 529 -5.74 33.28 22.10
N ALA A 530 -4.72 33.87 22.72
CA ALA A 530 -4.15 33.43 23.97
C ALA A 530 -5.12 33.71 25.12
N PHE A 531 -6.00 32.75 25.43
CA PHE A 531 -6.74 32.76 26.68
C PHE A 531 -5.86 32.23 27.82
N VAL A 532 -5.30 33.14 28.61
CA VAL A 532 -4.65 32.82 29.89
C VAL A 532 -5.75 32.55 30.92
N ARG A 533 -6.11 31.27 31.09
CA ARG A 533 -6.74 30.80 32.33
C ARG A 533 -5.75 29.92 33.08
N ARG A 534 -5.51 30.27 34.34
CA ARG A 534 -4.60 29.60 35.27
C ARG A 534 -4.81 28.08 35.28
N GLY A 535 -3.79 27.32 34.88
CA GLY A 535 -3.71 25.86 35.02
C GLY A 535 -3.14 25.16 33.80
N ARG A 536 -1.87 24.72 33.88
CA ARG A 536 -1.11 23.93 32.89
C ARG A 536 -1.06 24.50 31.47
N ILE A 537 0.10 25.05 31.10
CA ILE A 537 0.50 25.21 29.70
C ILE A 537 0.67 23.79 29.12
N VAL A 538 -0.39 23.24 28.53
CA VAL A 538 -0.23 22.13 27.57
C VAL A 538 0.33 22.80 26.33
N ARG A 539 1.66 22.77 26.18
CA ARG A 539 2.29 23.15 24.92
C ARG A 539 1.74 22.17 23.89
N ARG A 540 0.78 22.62 23.08
CA ARG A 540 0.22 21.82 21.98
C ARG A 540 1.37 21.61 21.01
N GLN A 541 2.09 20.51 21.19
CA GLN A 541 3.17 20.13 20.31
C GLN A 541 2.49 19.81 18.98
N THR A 542 2.78 20.61 17.96
CA THR A 542 2.33 20.33 16.60
C THR A 542 2.97 19.02 16.19
N VAL A 543 2.21 17.93 16.23
CA VAL A 543 2.62 16.61 15.75
C VAL A 543 2.34 16.54 14.25
N THR A 544 3.13 15.75 13.52
CA THR A 544 2.92 15.55 12.09
C THR A 544 1.66 14.73 11.81
N PRO A 545 0.94 15.02 10.72
CA PRO A 545 -0.10 14.13 10.22
C PRO A 545 0.47 12.74 9.89
N GLY A 546 -0.30 11.70 10.19
CA GLY A 546 0.12 10.32 9.99
C GLY A 546 -0.93 9.35 10.51
N TYR A 547 -0.53 8.09 10.68
CA TYR A 547 -1.43 7.03 11.12
C TYR A 547 -1.84 7.17 12.58
N THR A 548 -3.15 7.05 12.83
CA THR A 548 -3.76 6.93 14.17
C THR A 548 -4.61 5.65 14.20
N THR A 549 -3.93 4.52 14.33
CA THR A 549 -4.48 3.17 14.15
C THR A 549 -5.35 2.78 15.34
N SER A 550 -6.52 2.22 15.06
CA SER A 550 -7.39 1.55 16.04
C SER A 550 -7.59 0.11 15.62
N ASP A 551 -7.17 -0.83 16.47
CA ASP A 551 -7.25 -2.26 16.22
C ASP A 551 -7.79 -3.01 17.44
N ASP A 552 -7.79 -4.35 17.43
CA ASP A 552 -8.37 -5.15 18.52
C ASP A 552 -7.63 -4.98 19.86
N PHE A 553 -6.41 -4.44 19.84
CA PHE A 553 -5.62 -4.10 21.03
C PHE A 553 -5.69 -2.61 21.42
N GLY A 554 -6.60 -1.86 20.79
CA GLY A 554 -6.86 -0.45 21.09
C GLY A 554 -6.18 0.52 20.12
N THR A 555 -5.90 1.73 20.60
CA THR A 555 -5.41 2.85 19.77
C THR A 555 -3.93 3.17 20.00
N ASP A 556 -3.25 2.31 20.75
CA ASP A 556 -1.85 2.47 21.09
C ASP A 556 -0.99 1.59 20.17
N GLY A 557 -1.32 1.44 18.89
CA GLY A 557 -0.53 0.61 17.96
C GLY A 557 0.67 1.35 17.36
N ASP A 558 0.51 2.63 17.02
CA ASP A 558 1.53 3.40 16.31
C ASP A 558 2.69 3.79 17.23
N ASP A 559 3.91 3.76 16.69
CA ASP A 559 5.10 4.08 17.46
C ASP A 559 5.34 5.58 17.62
N THR A 560 4.85 6.38 16.70
CA THR A 560 4.92 7.83 16.73
C THR A 560 3.52 8.40 16.95
N ILE A 561 3.41 9.48 17.71
CA ILE A 561 2.13 10.15 17.93
C ILE A 561 1.89 11.10 16.75
N HIS A 562 0.81 10.87 16.01
CA HIS A 562 0.40 11.70 14.89
C HIS A 562 -0.90 12.46 15.15
N SER A 563 -1.12 13.52 14.37
CA SER A 563 -2.47 14.03 14.15
C SER A 563 -3.16 13.18 13.08
N GLU A 564 -4.42 12.88 13.29
CA GLU A 564 -5.24 12.14 12.34
C GLU A 564 -5.34 12.86 10.99
N ILE A 565 -5.24 12.07 9.91
CA ILE A 565 -5.51 12.52 8.55
C ILE A 565 -7.00 12.28 8.26
N PRO A 566 -7.80 13.31 7.91
CA PRO A 566 -9.19 13.12 7.53
C PRO A 566 -9.32 12.13 6.37
N ILE A 567 -10.39 11.34 6.35
CA ILE A 567 -10.66 10.39 5.26
C ILE A 567 -12.04 10.71 4.68
N TYR A 568 -12.10 10.89 3.37
CA TYR A 568 -13.31 11.15 2.61
C TYR A 568 -13.56 10.02 1.61
N ASP A 569 -14.83 9.72 1.38
CA ASP A 569 -15.26 8.78 0.35
C ASP A 569 -15.12 9.38 -1.05
N TYR A 570 -14.85 8.51 -2.02
CA TYR A 570 -14.73 8.83 -3.44
C TYR A 570 -15.22 7.65 -4.29
N PRO A 571 -15.72 7.89 -5.52
CA PRO A 571 -16.33 6.85 -6.37
C PRO A 571 -15.29 5.84 -6.91
N ASP A 572 -15.76 4.77 -7.54
CA ASP A 572 -14.88 3.82 -8.25
C ASP A 572 -14.39 4.39 -9.60
N PHE A 573 -15.17 5.23 -10.25
CA PHE A 573 -14.95 5.86 -11.54
C PHE A 573 -15.16 7.37 -11.46
N PHE A 574 -14.45 8.10 -12.30
CA PHE A 574 -14.60 9.55 -12.47
C PHE A 574 -14.50 9.91 -13.95
N GLN A 575 -15.03 11.09 -14.29
CA GLN A 575 -15.16 11.56 -15.67
C GLN A 575 -14.50 12.92 -15.85
N ALA A 576 -13.76 13.07 -16.95
CA ALA A 576 -13.32 14.35 -17.47
C ALA A 576 -14.05 14.71 -18.76
N ASN A 577 -14.32 16.00 -18.96
CA ASN A 577 -15.02 16.52 -20.13
C ASN A 577 -14.05 17.40 -20.94
N GLY A 578 -13.91 17.11 -22.24
CA GLY A 578 -13.10 17.89 -23.16
C GLY A 578 -13.95 18.48 -24.28
N SER A 579 -13.64 19.72 -24.68
CA SER A 579 -14.29 20.41 -25.81
C SER A 579 -15.82 20.53 -25.73
N PHE A 580 -16.37 20.61 -24.52
CA PHE A 580 -17.78 20.93 -24.30
C PHE A 580 -18.05 22.43 -24.57
N PRO A 581 -19.28 22.80 -24.98
CA PRO A 581 -19.69 24.20 -25.06
C PRO A 581 -19.51 24.94 -23.72
N ILE A 582 -19.37 26.27 -23.78
CA ILE A 582 -19.14 27.13 -22.61
C ILE A 582 -20.26 27.01 -21.56
N ASP A 583 -21.50 26.82 -21.99
CA ASP A 583 -22.65 26.62 -21.10
C ASP A 583 -22.78 25.17 -20.59
N GLY A 584 -21.90 24.27 -21.03
CA GLY A 584 -21.82 22.87 -20.66
C GLY A 584 -22.97 22.01 -21.20
N ARG A 585 -23.82 22.55 -22.09
CA ARG A 585 -25.06 21.87 -22.52
C ARG A 585 -24.90 21.30 -23.92
N LEU A 586 -25.29 20.04 -24.06
CA LEU A 586 -25.38 19.32 -25.32
C LEU A 586 -26.82 18.84 -25.50
N SER A 587 -27.32 18.82 -26.74
CA SER A 587 -28.60 18.18 -27.03
C SER A 587 -28.48 16.66 -26.88
N ASP A 588 -29.59 15.96 -26.72
CA ASP A 588 -29.60 14.51 -26.52
C ASP A 588 -29.04 13.75 -27.75
N GLU A 589 -29.17 14.34 -28.94
CA GLU A 589 -28.66 13.83 -30.22
C GLU A 589 -27.20 14.22 -30.50
N ALA A 590 -26.62 15.13 -29.70
CA ALA A 590 -25.25 15.58 -29.88
C ALA A 590 -24.30 14.38 -29.83
N LYS A 591 -23.31 14.41 -30.71
CA LYS A 591 -22.32 13.34 -30.85
C LYS A 591 -21.13 13.62 -29.98
N VAL A 592 -20.78 12.66 -29.13
CA VAL A 592 -19.64 12.77 -28.22
C VAL A 592 -18.74 11.55 -28.34
N ASP A 593 -17.45 11.77 -28.11
CA ASP A 593 -16.51 10.67 -27.99
C ASP A 593 -16.55 10.11 -26.58
N LEU A 594 -16.88 8.83 -26.49
CA LEU A 594 -16.88 8.10 -25.23
C LEU A 594 -15.53 7.39 -25.09
N ILE A 595 -14.60 8.02 -24.37
CA ILE A 595 -13.24 7.56 -24.16
C ILE A 595 -13.15 6.89 -22.79
N PHE A 596 -12.44 5.77 -22.69
CA PHE A 596 -12.27 4.98 -21.47
C PHE A 596 -10.96 4.19 -21.48
N LEU A 597 -10.52 3.73 -20.31
CA LEU A 597 -9.37 2.83 -20.20
C LEU A 597 -9.69 1.47 -20.86
N ASP A 598 -8.72 0.93 -21.60
CA ASP A 598 -8.86 -0.32 -22.37
C ASP A 598 -9.44 -1.49 -21.58
N TYR A 599 -9.02 -1.67 -20.32
CA TYR A 599 -9.44 -2.80 -19.48
C TYR A 599 -10.92 -2.74 -19.07
N VAL A 600 -11.59 -1.59 -19.21
CA VAL A 600 -13.02 -1.42 -18.88
C VAL A 600 -13.94 -1.41 -20.11
N ALA A 601 -13.40 -1.61 -21.32
CA ALA A 601 -14.18 -1.62 -22.55
C ALA A 601 -15.40 -2.54 -22.49
N GLY A 602 -15.22 -3.76 -21.95
CA GLY A 602 -16.32 -4.72 -21.78
C GLY A 602 -17.42 -4.22 -20.83
N SER A 603 -17.05 -3.52 -19.76
CA SER A 603 -18.01 -2.92 -18.82
C SER A 603 -18.79 -1.77 -19.45
N VAL A 604 -18.10 -0.90 -20.20
CA VAL A 604 -18.74 0.21 -20.93
C VAL A 604 -19.76 -0.30 -21.94
N ILE A 605 -19.43 -1.33 -22.73
CA ILE A 605 -20.36 -1.94 -23.68
C ILE A 605 -21.58 -2.52 -22.97
N SER A 606 -21.39 -3.22 -21.85
CA SER A 606 -22.49 -3.77 -21.05
C SER A 606 -23.44 -2.68 -20.54
N VAL A 607 -22.90 -1.55 -20.07
CA VAL A 607 -23.71 -0.39 -19.64
C VAL A 607 -24.49 0.18 -20.83
N LEU A 608 -23.84 0.48 -21.96
CA LEU A 608 -24.50 1.01 -23.15
C LEU A 608 -25.64 0.12 -23.64
N ARG A 609 -25.44 -1.21 -23.64
CA ARG A 609 -26.48 -2.18 -24.00
C ARG A 609 -27.65 -2.18 -23.03
N SER A 610 -27.38 -2.04 -21.73
CA SER A 610 -28.44 -1.93 -20.72
C SER A 610 -29.31 -0.68 -20.90
N LEU A 611 -28.75 0.38 -21.51
CA LEU A 611 -29.45 1.60 -21.87
C LEU A 611 -30.21 1.49 -23.21
N GLY A 612 -30.12 0.36 -23.91
CA GLY A 612 -30.77 0.13 -25.20
C GLY A 612 -29.94 0.53 -26.43
N ALA A 613 -28.66 0.88 -26.26
CA ALA A 613 -27.76 1.17 -27.38
C ALA A 613 -27.14 -0.13 -27.94
N ASN A 614 -26.95 -0.22 -29.26
CA ASN A 614 -26.48 -1.43 -29.93
C ASN A 614 -24.98 -1.40 -30.25
N TYR A 615 -24.14 -1.12 -29.24
CA TYR A 615 -22.69 -1.15 -29.39
C TYR A 615 -22.09 -2.52 -29.09
N THR A 616 -20.97 -2.82 -29.72
CA THR A 616 -20.21 -4.07 -29.64
C THR A 616 -18.73 -3.78 -29.50
N SER A 617 -17.93 -4.83 -29.26
CA SER A 617 -16.47 -4.69 -29.24
C SER A 617 -15.87 -4.28 -30.59
N ALA A 618 -16.60 -4.46 -31.70
CA ALA A 618 -16.17 -4.03 -33.02
C ALA A 618 -16.23 -2.50 -33.20
N ASP A 619 -16.99 -1.80 -32.35
CA ASP A 619 -17.14 -0.34 -32.38
C ASP A 619 -16.06 0.36 -31.54
N VAL A 620 -15.24 -0.40 -30.81
CA VAL A 620 -14.18 0.12 -29.95
C VAL A 620 -12.87 0.21 -30.73
N SER A 621 -12.24 1.37 -30.68
CA SER A 621 -10.90 1.59 -31.25
C SER A 621 -10.01 2.35 -30.26
N TYR A 622 -8.70 2.36 -30.49
CA TYR A 622 -7.78 3.15 -29.68
C TYR A 622 -7.89 4.64 -30.05
N TYR A 623 -8.04 5.50 -29.04
CA TYR A 623 -8.11 6.95 -29.23
C TYR A 623 -6.71 7.56 -29.36
N LEU A 624 -5.76 7.06 -28.57
CA LEU A 624 -4.33 7.37 -28.68
C LEU A 624 -3.58 6.09 -29.07
N PRO A 625 -2.43 6.18 -29.78
CA PRO A 625 -1.61 5.01 -30.09
C PRO A 625 -1.34 4.17 -28.84
N SER A 626 -1.45 2.84 -28.95
CA SER A 626 -1.13 1.97 -27.83
C SER A 626 0.35 2.10 -27.48
N VAL A 627 0.66 2.27 -26.19
CA VAL A 627 2.04 2.41 -25.68
C VAL A 627 2.82 1.08 -25.74
N SER A 628 2.35 0.10 -26.52
CA SER A 628 2.97 -1.22 -26.71
C SER A 628 4.19 -1.22 -27.64
N GLY A 629 4.75 -0.03 -27.93
CA GLY A 629 6.02 0.11 -28.62
C GLY A 629 7.16 0.02 -27.62
N SER A 630 8.00 -1.00 -27.78
CA SER A 630 9.31 -1.14 -27.12
C SER A 630 9.99 0.21 -26.90
N ILE A 631 10.19 0.57 -25.62
CA ILE A 631 11.24 1.51 -25.25
C ILE A 631 12.54 0.74 -25.52
N SER A 632 13.10 0.95 -26.71
CA SER A 632 14.42 0.46 -27.09
C SER A 632 15.52 1.17 -26.32
#